data_AF-A0A821Y0R7-F1
#
_entry.id   AF-A0A821Y0R7-F1
#
_cell.length_a   1.000
_cell.length_b   1.000
_cell.length_c   1.000
_cell.angle_alpha   90.00
_cell.angle_beta   90.00
_cell.angle_gamma   90.00
#
_symmetry.space_group_name_H-M   'P 1'
#
loop_
_entity.id
_entity.type
_entity.pdbx_description
1 polymer ?
#
loop_
_entity_poly.entity_id
_entity_poly.type
_entity_poly.pdbx_seq_one_letter_code
_entity_poly.pdbx_strand_id
1 'polypeptide(L)'
;MIDLSKFHDDYAVYKDVRNLKEELLGKAYEYFKMNDKESENKLKDFFEQQRYWIGDFTLFLTIKEYYKNETWADWPDSLRRHQSSALDQIRQEKKDRIQYHLFVQYVFYQQWFELKKYANDRHIKIMGDMPIYVDYDSVDVWAHTDFFQLDKNTMQQTVTA
;
A
#
# COMPACT_ATOMS: atom_id res chain seq x y z
N MET A 1 -6.43 25.97 -8.30
CA MET A 1 -5.20 25.72 -9.08
C MET A 1 -4.13 25.30 -8.07
N ILE A 2 -3.39 24.23 -8.32
CA ILE A 2 -2.34 23.75 -7.38
C ILE A 2 -1.12 24.62 -7.58
N ASP A 3 -0.59 25.21 -6.50
CA ASP A 3 0.65 25.96 -6.56
C ASP A 3 1.84 25.00 -6.60
N LEU A 4 2.48 24.94 -7.77
CA LEU A 4 3.67 24.11 -8.01
C LEU A 4 4.98 24.89 -7.84
N SER A 5 4.94 26.20 -7.60
CA SER A 5 6.14 27.05 -7.49
C SER A 5 7.06 26.68 -6.34
N LYS A 6 6.54 25.95 -5.35
CA LYS A 6 7.28 25.42 -4.19
C LYS A 6 8.06 24.13 -4.47
N PHE A 7 7.92 23.52 -5.66
CA PHE A 7 8.65 22.31 -6.02
C PHE A 7 9.86 22.62 -6.89
N HIS A 8 10.88 21.78 -6.76
CA HIS A 8 12.12 21.91 -7.51
C HIS A 8 12.11 20.99 -8.73
N ASP A 9 12.64 21.48 -9.86
CA ASP A 9 12.72 20.71 -11.09
C ASP A 9 13.82 19.62 -11.03
N ASP A 10 14.90 19.88 -10.28
CA ASP A 10 16.08 19.01 -10.24
C ASP A 10 16.04 17.93 -9.14
N TYR A 11 15.23 18.12 -8.10
CA TYR A 11 15.15 17.19 -6.98
C TYR A 11 13.79 17.15 -6.31
N ALA A 12 13.45 15.99 -5.74
CA ALA A 12 12.20 15.79 -5.02
C ALA A 12 12.38 16.01 -3.51
N VAL A 13 11.69 17.01 -2.96
CA VAL A 13 11.48 17.09 -1.51
C VAL A 13 10.36 16.11 -1.14
N TYR A 14 10.74 14.89 -0.76
CA TYR A 14 9.81 13.75 -0.60
C TYR A 14 8.60 14.05 0.28
N LYS A 15 8.79 14.76 1.40
CA LYS A 15 7.69 15.12 2.30
C LYS A 15 6.64 16.00 1.61
N ASP A 16 7.08 17.01 0.88
CA ASP A 16 6.16 17.96 0.23
C ASP A 16 5.45 17.31 -0.95
N VAL A 17 6.16 16.47 -1.72
CA VAL A 17 5.57 15.70 -2.83
C VAL A 17 4.55 14.70 -2.29
N ARG A 18 4.86 14.01 -1.18
CA ARG A 18 3.95 13.08 -0.52
C ARG A 18 2.68 13.81 -0.07
N ASN A 19 2.80 14.90 0.67
CA ASN A 19 1.65 15.67 1.16
C ASN A 19 0.75 16.13 0.02
N LEU A 20 1.34 16.66 -1.06
CA LEU A 20 0.57 17.07 -2.24
C LEU A 20 -0.12 15.88 -2.90
N LYS A 21 0.61 14.78 -3.15
CA LYS A 21 0.04 13.60 -3.81
C LYS A 21 -1.06 12.95 -2.98
N GLU A 22 -0.92 12.88 -1.66
CA GLU A 22 -1.96 12.38 -0.76
C GLU A 22 -3.23 13.22 -0.86
N GLU A 23 -3.12 14.56 -0.90
CA GLU A 23 -4.28 15.44 -1.10
C GLU A 23 -4.97 15.18 -2.44
N LEU A 24 -4.20 15.07 -3.53
CA LEU A 24 -4.74 14.89 -4.88
C LEU A 24 -5.32 13.50 -5.11
N LEU A 25 -4.65 12.46 -4.62
CA LEU A 25 -5.15 11.09 -4.67
C LEU A 25 -6.43 10.95 -3.84
N GLY A 26 -6.51 11.63 -2.69
CA GLY A 26 -7.73 11.70 -1.90
C GLY A 26 -8.90 12.30 -2.70
N LYS A 27 -8.69 13.45 -3.35
CA LYS A 27 -9.72 14.04 -4.22
C LYS A 27 -10.09 13.13 -5.39
N ALA A 28 -9.11 12.51 -6.04
CA ALA A 28 -9.34 11.60 -7.14
C ALA A 28 -10.15 10.37 -6.72
N TYR A 29 -9.90 9.84 -5.53
CA TYR A 29 -10.66 8.73 -4.96
C TYR A 29 -12.12 9.11 -4.69
N GLU A 30 -12.37 10.29 -4.13
CA GLU A 30 -13.74 10.79 -3.93
C GLU A 30 -14.49 10.95 -5.25
N TYR A 31 -13.86 11.52 -6.29
CA TYR A 31 -14.46 11.57 -7.63
C TYR A 31 -14.67 10.18 -8.24
N PHE A 32 -13.73 9.26 -8.04
CA PHE A 32 -13.84 7.91 -8.54
C PHE A 32 -15.04 7.18 -7.93
N LYS A 33 -15.26 7.31 -6.62
CA LYS A 33 -16.40 6.73 -5.90
C LYS A 33 -17.76 7.26 -6.34
N MET A 34 -17.85 8.50 -6.82
CA MET A 34 -19.12 9.08 -7.29
C MET A 34 -19.71 8.34 -8.50
N ASN A 35 -18.89 7.59 -9.27
CA ASN A 35 -19.34 6.74 -10.38
C ASN A 35 -19.65 5.29 -9.92
N ASP A 36 -20.42 5.21 -8.83
CA ASP A 36 -20.56 4.11 -7.87
C ASP A 36 -20.36 2.70 -8.47
N LYS A 37 -21.23 2.27 -9.39
CA LYS A 37 -21.28 0.87 -9.82
C LYS A 37 -20.12 0.43 -10.74
N GLU A 38 -19.65 1.29 -11.63
CA GLU A 38 -18.54 0.94 -12.52
C GLU A 38 -17.21 0.97 -11.77
N SER A 39 -17.03 1.98 -10.93
CA SER A 39 -15.86 2.15 -10.07
C SER A 39 -15.71 1.00 -9.07
N GLU A 40 -16.81 0.58 -8.43
CA GLU A 40 -16.81 -0.56 -7.50
C GLU A 40 -16.40 -1.85 -8.21
N ASN A 41 -16.95 -2.12 -9.41
CA ASN A 41 -16.58 -3.29 -10.20
C ASN A 41 -15.08 -3.28 -10.58
N LYS A 42 -14.53 -2.13 -10.98
CA LYS A 42 -13.10 -2.01 -11.30
C LYS A 42 -12.19 -2.36 -10.12
N LEU A 43 -12.51 -1.85 -8.92
CA LEU A 43 -11.71 -2.16 -7.73
C LEU A 43 -11.89 -3.61 -7.29
N LYS A 44 -13.11 -4.16 -7.42
CA LYS A 44 -13.36 -5.58 -7.14
C LYS A 44 -12.57 -6.48 -8.08
N ASP A 45 -12.59 -6.21 -9.38
CA ASP A 45 -11.85 -6.99 -10.37
C ASP A 45 -10.34 -6.89 -10.12
N PHE A 46 -9.84 -5.69 -9.81
CA PHE A 46 -8.44 -5.50 -9.45
C PHE A 46 -8.07 -6.27 -8.17
N PHE A 47 -8.93 -6.22 -7.15
CA PHE A 47 -8.74 -6.97 -5.92
C PHE A 47 -8.65 -8.47 -6.19
N GLU A 48 -9.58 -9.03 -6.98
CA GLU A 48 -9.56 -10.47 -7.32
C GLU A 48 -8.30 -10.86 -8.11
N GLN A 49 -7.87 -10.02 -9.06
CA GLN A 49 -6.65 -10.26 -9.83
C GLN A 49 -5.38 -10.22 -8.97
N GLN A 50 -5.37 -9.40 -7.91
CA GLN A 50 -4.21 -9.18 -7.04
C GLN A 50 -4.38 -9.79 -5.64
N ARG A 51 -5.38 -10.67 -5.47
CA ARG A 51 -5.86 -11.15 -4.16
C ARG A 51 -4.79 -11.73 -3.25
N TYR A 52 -3.71 -12.24 -3.83
CA TYR A 52 -2.63 -12.92 -3.11
C TYR A 52 -1.83 -11.98 -2.19
N TRP A 53 -1.85 -10.66 -2.41
CA TRP A 53 -1.09 -9.69 -1.62
C TRP A 53 -1.89 -8.43 -1.27
N ILE A 54 -2.80 -7.99 -2.14
CA ILE A 54 -3.42 -6.67 -2.02
C ILE A 54 -4.29 -6.51 -0.76
N GLY A 55 -4.88 -7.61 -0.29
CA GLY A 55 -5.71 -7.62 0.92
C GLY A 55 -4.90 -7.27 2.17
N ASP A 56 -3.80 -7.98 2.41
CA ASP A 56 -2.91 -7.69 3.55
C ASP A 56 -2.20 -6.35 3.36
N PHE A 57 -1.80 -6.00 2.13
CA PHE A 57 -1.14 -4.72 1.85
C PHE A 57 -2.00 -3.52 2.24
N THR A 58 -3.24 -3.48 1.78
CA THR A 58 -4.16 -2.36 2.06
C THR A 58 -4.57 -2.30 3.53
N LEU A 59 -4.69 -3.45 4.18
CA LEU A 59 -4.95 -3.55 5.61
C LEU A 59 -3.76 -3.06 6.44
N PHE A 60 -2.54 -3.49 6.10
CA PHE A 60 -1.30 -3.07 6.75
C PHE A 60 -1.14 -1.55 6.70
N LEU A 61 -1.27 -0.93 5.53
CA LEU A 61 -1.19 0.52 5.40
C LEU A 61 -2.26 1.25 6.22
N THR A 62 -3.47 0.71 6.26
CA THR A 62 -4.58 1.29 7.03
C THR A 62 -4.30 1.26 8.53
N ILE A 63 -3.80 0.12 9.04
CA ILE A 63 -3.44 -0.04 10.45
C ILE A 63 -2.24 0.85 10.77
N LYS A 64 -1.22 0.86 9.91
CA LYS A 64 -0.03 1.69 10.07
C LYS A 64 -0.37 3.18 10.18
N GLU A 65 -1.24 3.70 9.31
CA GLU A 65 -1.73 5.08 9.43
C GLU A 65 -2.52 5.31 10.72
N TYR A 66 -3.38 4.37 11.10
CA TYR A 66 -4.18 4.47 12.32
C TYR A 66 -3.30 4.57 13.58
N TYR A 67 -2.19 3.83 13.61
CA TYR A 67 -1.15 3.90 14.65
C TYR A 67 -0.01 4.88 14.30
N LYS A 68 -0.29 5.94 13.54
CA LYS A 68 0.64 7.07 13.29
C LYS A 68 2.01 6.66 12.73
N ASN A 69 2.03 5.61 11.92
CA ASN A 69 3.22 5.01 11.30
C ASN A 69 4.19 4.34 12.29
N GLU A 70 3.71 3.90 13.46
CA GLU A 70 4.46 3.00 14.34
C GLU A 70 4.70 1.65 13.68
N THR A 71 5.80 1.01 14.08
CA THR A 71 6.20 -0.32 13.59
C THR A 71 5.14 -1.34 14.00
N TRP A 72 4.86 -2.34 13.16
CA TRP A 72 3.84 -3.35 13.49
C TRP A 72 4.12 -4.16 14.76
N ALA A 73 5.38 -4.20 15.19
CA ALA A 73 5.84 -4.79 16.46
C ALA A 73 5.25 -4.11 17.71
N ASP A 74 4.90 -2.83 17.59
CA ASP A 74 4.37 -1.98 18.67
C ASP A 74 2.84 -1.91 18.67
N TRP A 75 2.18 -2.51 17.66
CA TRP A 75 0.73 -2.61 17.61
C TRP A 75 0.20 -3.52 18.73
N PRO A 76 -1.10 -3.38 19.09
CA PRO A 76 -1.75 -4.33 20.00
C PRO A 76 -1.51 -5.78 19.57
N ASP A 77 -1.33 -6.67 20.55
CA ASP A 77 -0.89 -8.05 20.31
C ASP A 77 -1.78 -8.80 19.30
N SER A 78 -3.09 -8.53 19.30
CA SER A 78 -4.03 -9.12 18.35
C SER A 78 -3.77 -8.71 16.89
N LEU A 79 -3.37 -7.45 16.64
CA LEU A 79 -3.00 -6.97 15.31
C LEU A 79 -1.59 -7.39 14.92
N ARG A 80 -0.65 -7.30 15.87
CA ARG A 80 0.74 -7.73 15.70
C ARG A 80 0.85 -9.21 15.31
N ARG A 81 0.01 -10.06 15.90
CA ARG A 81 -0.05 -11.50 15.63
C ARG A 81 -1.05 -11.88 14.54
N HIS A 82 -1.52 -10.93 13.75
CA HIS A 82 -2.40 -11.16 12.60
C HIS A 82 -3.67 -11.98 12.97
N GLN A 83 -4.28 -11.69 14.12
CA GLN A 83 -5.48 -12.42 14.55
C GLN A 83 -6.69 -12.04 13.69
N SER A 84 -7.31 -13.03 13.05
CA SER A 84 -8.40 -12.84 12.10
C SER A 84 -9.55 -11.96 12.63
N SER A 85 -9.97 -12.15 13.88
CA SER A 85 -11.06 -11.37 14.50
C SER A 85 -10.72 -9.88 14.62
N ALA A 86 -9.49 -9.53 15.01
CA ALA A 86 -9.05 -8.15 15.11
C ALA A 86 -8.92 -7.50 13.73
N LEU A 87 -8.44 -8.26 12.74
CA LEU A 87 -8.36 -7.80 11.35
C LEU A 87 -9.74 -7.57 10.74
N ASP A 88 -10.70 -8.46 11.00
CA ASP A 88 -12.08 -8.30 10.54
C ASP A 88 -12.76 -7.07 11.13
N GLN A 89 -12.49 -6.75 12.39
CA GLN A 89 -12.95 -5.52 13.00
C GLN A 89 -12.39 -4.28 12.25
N ILE A 90 -11.08 -4.26 11.96
CA ILE A 90 -10.49 -3.15 11.17
C ILE A 90 -11.09 -3.09 9.76
N ARG A 91 -11.31 -4.23 9.10
CA ARG A 91 -11.95 -4.29 7.77
C ARG A 91 -13.34 -3.64 7.77
N GLN A 92 -14.10 -3.83 8.84
CA GLN A 92 -15.43 -3.23 8.99
C GLN A 92 -15.32 -1.72 9.32
N GLU A 93 -14.52 -1.36 10.32
CA GLU A 93 -14.41 0.01 10.82
C GLU A 93 -13.71 0.97 9.86
N LYS A 94 -12.76 0.47 9.07
CA LYS A 94 -11.89 1.26 8.19
C LYS A 94 -12.07 0.91 6.71
N LYS A 95 -13.23 0.36 6.33
CA LYS A 95 -13.54 -0.08 4.95
C LYS A 95 -13.18 0.97 3.91
N ASP A 96 -13.57 2.23 4.10
CA ASP A 96 -13.32 3.29 3.11
C ASP A 96 -11.82 3.61 2.96
N ARG A 97 -11.05 3.56 4.06
CA ARG A 97 -9.60 3.80 3.99
C ARG A 97 -8.86 2.64 3.31
N ILE A 98 -9.31 1.41 3.53
CA ILE A 98 -8.80 0.22 2.82
C ILE A 98 -9.08 0.35 1.32
N GLN A 99 -10.30 0.77 0.96
CA GLN A 99 -10.69 1.01 -0.43
C GLN A 99 -9.89 2.16 -1.07
N TYR A 100 -9.55 3.21 -0.31
CA TYR A 100 -8.63 4.24 -0.78
C TYR A 100 -7.24 3.66 -1.12
N HIS A 101 -6.64 2.86 -0.23
CA HIS A 101 -5.34 2.24 -0.49
C HIS A 101 -5.40 1.28 -1.69
N LEU A 102 -6.49 0.53 -1.83
CA LEU A 102 -6.77 -0.31 -3.00
C LEU A 102 -6.84 0.52 -4.29
N PHE A 103 -7.53 1.66 -4.25
CA PHE A 103 -7.63 2.59 -5.36
C PHE A 103 -6.27 3.16 -5.77
N VAL A 104 -5.42 3.55 -4.80
CA VAL A 104 -4.08 4.06 -5.11
C VAL A 104 -3.25 2.99 -5.84
N GLN A 105 -3.31 1.73 -5.38
CA GLN A 105 -2.63 0.62 -6.06
C GLN A 105 -3.23 0.34 -7.44
N TYR A 106 -4.55 0.40 -7.59
CA TYR A 106 -5.21 0.28 -8.88
C TYR A 106 -4.70 1.34 -9.88
N VAL A 107 -4.66 2.61 -9.47
CA VAL A 107 -4.16 3.72 -10.31
C VAL A 107 -2.69 3.50 -10.69
N PHE A 108 -1.85 3.13 -9.74
CA PHE A 108 -0.44 2.81 -10.01
C PHE A 108 -0.32 1.68 -11.04
N TYR A 109 -1.07 0.60 -10.87
CA TYR A 109 -1.03 -0.56 -11.76
C TYR A 109 -1.44 -0.18 -13.18
N GLN A 110 -2.52 0.60 -13.35
CA GLN A 110 -2.95 1.07 -14.67
C GLN A 110 -1.84 1.89 -15.36
N GLN A 111 -1.32 2.90 -14.67
CA GLN A 111 -0.29 3.79 -15.22
C GLN A 111 1.01 3.05 -15.55
N TRP A 112 1.44 2.14 -14.66
CA TRP A 112 2.66 1.36 -14.85
C TRP A 112 2.57 0.43 -16.06
N PHE A 113 1.47 -0.29 -16.20
CA PHE A 113 1.30 -1.23 -17.31
C PHE A 113 1.02 -0.54 -18.65
N GLU A 114 0.41 0.64 -18.65
CA GLU A 114 0.31 1.49 -19.83
C GLU A 114 1.71 1.93 -20.32
N LEU A 115 2.55 2.43 -19.41
CA LEU A 115 3.94 2.79 -19.71
C LEU A 115 4.75 1.58 -20.21
N LYS A 116 4.63 0.44 -19.52
CA LYS A 116 5.32 -0.80 -19.91
C LYS A 116 4.90 -1.25 -21.30
N LYS A 117 3.59 -1.19 -21.61
CA LYS A 117 3.09 -1.48 -22.95
C LYS A 117 3.69 -0.53 -23.98
N TYR A 118 3.66 0.77 -23.72
CA TYR A 118 4.21 1.79 -24.61
C TYR A 118 5.70 1.57 -24.94
N ALA A 119 6.50 1.19 -23.94
CA ALA A 119 7.91 0.85 -24.09
C ALA A 119 8.10 -0.45 -24.90
N ASN A 120 7.35 -1.50 -24.58
CA ASN A 120 7.43 -2.79 -25.26
C ASN A 120 7.03 -2.70 -26.74
N ASP A 121 6.01 -1.91 -27.07
CA ASP A 121 5.58 -1.64 -28.46
C ASP A 121 6.69 -0.96 -29.28
N ARG A 122 7.71 -0.39 -28.61
CA ARG A 122 8.92 0.21 -29.20
C ARG A 122 10.17 -0.65 -29.04
N HIS A 123 9.99 -1.92 -28.68
CA HIS A 123 11.07 -2.87 -28.42
C HIS A 123 12.02 -2.45 -27.28
N ILE A 124 11.58 -1.56 -26.39
CA ILE A 124 12.32 -1.18 -25.18
C ILE A 124 11.89 -2.12 -24.05
N LYS A 125 12.86 -2.78 -23.41
CA LYS A 125 12.61 -3.65 -22.25
C LYS A 125 12.83 -2.89 -20.95
N ILE A 126 11.96 -3.12 -19.98
CA ILE A 126 12.10 -2.62 -18.61
C ILE A 126 12.66 -3.74 -17.75
N MET A 127 13.82 -3.51 -17.13
CA MET A 127 14.40 -4.39 -16.11
C MET A 127 14.04 -3.82 -14.74
N GLY A 128 13.43 -4.65 -13.89
CA GLY A 128 13.18 -4.30 -12.50
C GLY A 128 14.43 -4.51 -11.64
N ASP A 129 14.37 -3.97 -10.43
CA ASP A 129 15.35 -4.20 -9.37
C ASP A 129 14.59 -4.69 -8.14
N MET A 130 15.04 -5.81 -7.56
CA MET A 130 14.40 -6.44 -6.41
C MET A 130 15.47 -6.71 -5.35
N PRO A 131 15.39 -6.06 -4.18
CA PRO A 131 16.27 -6.35 -3.06
C PRO A 131 16.16 -7.83 -2.64
N ILE A 132 17.26 -8.41 -2.17
CA ILE A 132 17.28 -9.79 -1.65
C ILE A 132 16.46 -9.91 -0.37
N TYR A 133 16.48 -8.88 0.47
CA TYR A 133 15.77 -8.84 1.75
C TYR A 133 14.66 -7.79 1.74
N VAL A 134 13.59 -8.08 2.48
CA VAL A 134 12.51 -7.14 2.77
C VAL A 134 12.74 -6.45 4.11
N ASP A 135 12.18 -5.26 4.28
CA ASP A 135 12.21 -4.53 5.55
C ASP A 135 11.44 -5.31 6.63
N TYR A 136 11.93 -5.29 7.86
CA TYR A 136 11.21 -5.81 9.02
C TYR A 136 9.83 -5.16 9.15
N ASP A 137 9.73 -3.84 8.97
CA ASP A 137 8.48 -3.09 9.12
C ASP A 137 7.66 -3.04 7.81
N SER A 138 7.43 -4.22 7.24
CA SER A 138 6.70 -4.44 5.98
C SER A 138 5.49 -5.35 6.15
N VAL A 139 4.58 -5.29 5.18
CA VAL A 139 3.45 -6.22 5.08
C VAL A 139 3.94 -7.67 4.92
N ASP A 140 5.04 -7.89 4.20
CA ASP A 140 5.55 -9.22 3.91
C ASP A 140 5.93 -9.95 5.20
N VAL A 141 6.62 -9.26 6.11
CA VAL A 141 7.00 -9.83 7.41
C VAL A 141 5.79 -9.95 8.34
N TRP A 142 4.94 -8.92 8.40
CA TRP A 142 3.77 -8.93 9.28
C TRP A 142 2.73 -10.01 8.92
N ALA A 143 2.42 -10.19 7.63
CA ALA A 143 1.43 -11.16 7.16
C ALA A 143 1.99 -12.59 7.08
N HIS A 144 3.31 -12.76 7.01
CA HIS A 144 3.96 -14.05 6.82
C HIS A 144 5.10 -14.29 7.81
N THR A 145 4.85 -14.04 9.10
CA THR A 145 5.85 -14.21 10.17
C THR A 145 6.55 -15.59 10.16
N ASP A 146 5.89 -16.65 9.69
CA ASP A 146 6.46 -18.00 9.56
C ASP A 146 7.62 -18.12 8.55
N PHE A 147 7.78 -17.15 7.65
CA PHE A 147 8.90 -17.12 6.69
C PHE A 147 10.15 -16.43 7.24
N PHE A 148 10.07 -15.80 8.41
CA PHE A 148 11.13 -14.96 8.96
C PHE A 148 11.59 -15.44 10.34
N GLN A 149 12.85 -15.16 10.66
CA GLN A 149 13.42 -15.50 11.96
C GLN A 149 13.07 -14.40 12.99
N LEU A 150 11.95 -14.60 13.67
CA LEU A 150 11.43 -13.70 14.69
C LEU A 150 11.40 -14.39 16.06
N ASP A 151 11.52 -13.60 17.14
CA ASP A 151 11.23 -14.08 18.48
C ASP A 151 9.72 -14.38 18.61
N LYS A 152 9.36 -15.59 19.02
CA LYS A 152 7.95 -16.04 19.05
C LYS A 152 7.08 -15.30 20.08
N ASN A 153 7.71 -14.73 21.11
CA ASN A 153 7.02 -14.02 22.19
C ASN A 153 6.91 -12.52 21.88
N THR A 154 7.98 -11.89 21.42
CA THR A 154 8.01 -10.44 21.18
C THR A 154 7.69 -10.06 19.74
N MET A 155 7.79 -11.00 18.80
CA MET A 155 7.74 -10.78 17.34
C MET A 155 8.84 -9.85 16.81
N GLN A 156 9.88 -9.59 17.60
CA GLN A 156 11.04 -8.81 17.18
C GLN A 156 12.02 -9.65 16.37
N GLN A 157 12.73 -9.01 15.44
CA GLN A 157 13.80 -9.64 14.67
C GLN A 157 14.91 -10.18 15.59
N THR A 158 15.32 -11.42 15.38
CA THR A 158 16.35 -12.06 16.22
C THR A 158 17.78 -11.77 15.71
N VAL A 159 17.92 -11.33 14.46
CA VAL A 159 19.18 -10.90 13.85
C VAL A 159 18.92 -9.61 13.09
N THR A 160 19.62 -8.55 13.46
CA THR A 160 19.69 -7.30 12.69
C THR A 160 20.67 -7.51 11.53
N ALA A 161 20.18 -7.42 10.29
CA ALA A 161 21.03 -7.35 9.10
C ALA A 161 21.64 -5.95 8.93
#